data_AF-A0AA42X415-F1
#
_entry.id   AF-A0AA42X415-F1
#
_cell.length_a   1.000
_cell.length_b   1.000
_cell.length_c   1.000
_cell.angle_alpha   90.00
_cell.angle_beta   90.00
_cell.angle_gamma   90.00
#
_symmetry.space_group_name_H-M   'P 1'
#
loop_
_entity.id
_entity.type
_entity.pdbx_description
1 polymer ?
#
loop_
_entity_poly.entity_id
_entity_poly.type
_entity_poly.pdbx_seq_one_letter_code
_entity_poly.pdbx_strand_id
1 'polypeptide(L)'
;MSAAGDPGHVYVDLDSLLDTRLGTLRLHWPEVFAKCVVDQNYYLRERDDFTAWGGPTQAEFAERYAQRDVETLQHSMVTAVPGLVKNMMEIQDRDFEETPYFSSIGLDINIWPYELQDGRGGKDELDEISELRSIMRVYSGLHSDPNIISRPPESMTPAYITSRYKTLFMYDFRDWLSKQVGIRSMQMMRITFLSPWLLPAEGQLLTPDQLAEAGLRPEASHRLMVETALKEFLDLEYLCPAFFSFIQEELIEKLLGIRRNAESKETPKTA
;
A
#
# COMPACT_ATOMS: atom_id res chain seq x y z
N MET A 1 12.74 -11.66 -26.10
CA MET A 1 13.86 -12.21 -25.32
C MET A 1 14.26 -11.14 -24.30
N SER A 2 13.83 -11.29 -23.05
CA SER A 2 14.53 -10.68 -21.91
C SER A 2 15.57 -11.72 -21.48
N ALA A 3 16.84 -11.35 -21.63
CA ALA A 3 17.99 -12.16 -21.28
C ALA A 3 18.41 -11.85 -19.84
N ALA A 4 18.85 -12.89 -19.12
CA ALA A 4 19.33 -12.85 -17.74
C ALA A 4 18.27 -12.43 -16.71
N GLY A 5 18.32 -13.07 -15.54
CA GLY A 5 17.29 -12.97 -14.54
C GLY A 5 17.20 -11.55 -13.98
N ASP A 6 16.12 -10.86 -14.30
CA ASP A 6 15.80 -9.57 -13.69
C ASP A 6 15.28 -9.86 -12.26
N PRO A 7 15.93 -9.33 -11.21
CA PRO A 7 15.48 -9.47 -9.82
C PRO A 7 14.07 -8.93 -9.62
N GLY A 8 13.58 -8.08 -10.52
CA GLY A 8 12.25 -7.50 -10.48
C GLY A 8 12.15 -6.48 -9.37
N HIS A 9 11.88 -5.23 -9.74
CA HIS A 9 11.76 -4.17 -8.75
C HIS A 9 10.47 -4.33 -7.94
N VAL A 10 10.49 -3.77 -6.74
CA VAL A 10 9.29 -3.57 -5.93
C VAL A 10 8.79 -2.15 -6.13
N TYR A 11 7.49 -2.02 -6.36
CA TYR A 11 6.80 -0.76 -6.45
C TYR A 11 6.02 -0.51 -5.16
N VAL A 12 5.98 0.74 -4.71
CA VAL A 12 5.08 1.19 -3.66
C VAL A 12 4.58 2.61 -3.96
N ASP A 13 3.31 2.90 -3.73
CA ASP A 13 2.78 4.27 -3.75
C ASP A 13 2.83 4.94 -2.37
N LEU A 14 2.87 6.28 -2.36
CA LEU A 14 2.88 7.04 -1.10
C LEU A 14 1.63 6.80 -0.26
N ASP A 15 0.47 6.57 -0.87
CA ASP A 15 -0.80 6.27 -0.18
C ASP A 15 -0.78 4.90 0.53
N SER A 16 0.15 4.02 0.15
CA SER A 16 0.42 2.77 0.84
C SER A 16 1.37 2.96 2.00
N LEU A 17 2.39 3.82 1.86
CA LEU A 17 3.38 4.10 2.92
C LEU A 17 2.82 4.97 4.04
N LEU A 18 1.90 5.87 3.69
CA LEU A 18 1.30 6.85 4.59
C LEU A 18 -0.22 6.73 4.55
N ASP A 19 -0.85 6.87 5.71
CA ASP A 19 -2.30 6.92 5.85
C ASP A 19 -2.82 8.29 5.43
N THR A 20 -2.83 8.52 4.12
CA THR A 20 -3.21 9.79 3.51
C THR A 20 -4.70 10.06 3.66
N ARG A 21 -5.53 9.02 3.87
CA ARG A 21 -6.94 9.19 4.20
C ARG A 21 -7.10 9.84 5.57
N LEU A 22 -6.33 9.42 6.57
CA LEU A 22 -6.29 10.14 7.85
C LEU A 22 -5.69 11.54 7.72
N GLY A 23 -4.69 11.73 6.86
CA GLY A 23 -4.17 13.06 6.54
C GLY A 23 -5.26 14.00 6.03
N THR A 24 -6.04 13.55 5.04
CA THR A 24 -7.17 14.30 4.49
C THR A 24 -8.25 14.57 5.55
N LEU A 25 -8.59 13.57 6.38
CA LEU A 25 -9.52 13.77 7.49
C LEU A 25 -9.00 14.80 8.50
N ARG A 26 -7.71 14.76 8.83
CA ARG A 26 -7.10 15.69 9.79
C ARG A 26 -7.16 17.13 9.30
N LEU A 27 -6.97 17.35 7.99
CA LEU A 27 -7.03 18.67 7.36
C LEU A 27 -8.46 19.24 7.30
N HIS A 28 -9.41 18.44 6.83
CA HIS A 28 -10.74 18.96 6.50
C HIS A 28 -11.81 18.66 7.56
N TRP A 29 -11.63 17.62 8.36
CA TRP A 29 -12.57 17.15 9.38
C TRP A 29 -11.86 16.70 10.66
N PRO A 30 -11.16 17.61 11.37
CA PRO A 30 -10.30 17.26 12.51
C PRO A 30 -11.02 16.52 13.65
N GLU A 31 -12.32 16.77 13.84
CA GLU A 31 -13.13 16.04 14.83
C GLU A 31 -13.38 14.57 14.45
N VAL A 32 -13.49 14.28 13.15
CA VAL A 32 -13.65 12.91 12.61
C VAL A 32 -12.33 12.18 12.74
N PHE A 33 -11.23 12.83 12.37
CA PHE A 33 -9.88 12.33 12.59
C PHE A 33 -9.68 11.91 14.05
N ALA A 34 -10.03 12.78 15.02
CA ALA A 34 -9.87 12.49 16.44
C ALA A 34 -10.64 11.24 16.91
N LYS A 35 -11.78 10.94 16.29
CA LYS A 35 -12.55 9.72 16.56
C LYS A 35 -11.92 8.50 15.90
N CYS A 36 -11.51 8.61 14.64
CA CYS A 36 -10.88 7.52 13.90
C CYS A 36 -9.61 7.03 14.58
N VAL A 37 -8.77 7.93 15.10
CA VAL A 37 -7.48 7.54 15.69
C VAL A 37 -7.59 6.77 17.02
N VAL A 38 -8.76 6.82 17.69
CA VAL A 38 -9.00 6.08 18.93
C VAL A 38 -9.93 4.88 18.75
N ASP A 39 -10.54 4.73 17.58
CA ASP A 39 -11.49 3.66 17.29
C ASP A 39 -10.84 2.52 16.50
N GLN A 40 -10.85 1.32 17.07
CA GLN A 40 -10.32 0.11 16.43
C GLN A 40 -11.05 -0.24 15.12
N ASN A 41 -12.29 0.22 14.95
CA ASN A 41 -13.05 -0.01 13.72
C ASN A 41 -12.43 0.70 12.50
N TYR A 42 -11.60 1.74 12.70
CA TYR A 42 -10.89 2.38 11.59
C TYR A 42 -9.95 1.40 10.85
N TYR A 43 -9.31 0.50 11.60
CA TYR A 43 -8.37 -0.50 11.09
C TYR A 43 -9.06 -1.69 10.41
N LEU A 44 -10.32 -1.92 10.80
CA LEU A 44 -11.16 -3.00 10.29
C LEU A 44 -12.16 -2.49 9.25
N ARG A 45 -12.03 -1.23 8.82
CA ARG A 45 -12.96 -0.62 7.89
C ARG A 45 -12.99 -1.40 6.59
N GLU A 46 -14.20 -1.66 6.11
CA GLU A 46 -14.39 -2.33 4.83
C GLU A 46 -14.45 -1.31 3.67
N ARG A 47 -14.57 -0.02 3.97
CA ARG A 47 -14.67 1.07 2.99
C ARG A 47 -14.00 2.31 3.54
N ASP A 48 -13.57 3.19 2.64
CA ASP A 48 -13.23 4.58 2.97
C ASP A 48 -14.52 5.42 3.08
N ASP A 49 -15.38 5.00 4.00
CA ASP A 49 -16.61 5.69 4.40
C ASP A 49 -16.48 6.11 5.87
N PHE A 50 -16.51 7.41 6.10
CA PHE A 50 -16.27 7.99 7.42
C PHE A 50 -17.54 8.51 8.11
N THR A 51 -18.72 8.24 7.53
CA THR A 51 -20.01 8.65 8.08
C THR A 51 -20.29 8.03 9.45
N ALA A 52 -19.77 6.82 9.72
CA ALA A 52 -19.86 6.15 11.02
C ALA A 52 -19.26 6.96 12.19
N TRP A 53 -18.30 7.85 11.89
CA TRP A 53 -17.68 8.76 12.87
C TRP A 53 -18.31 10.16 12.85
N GLY A 54 -19.44 10.34 12.15
CA GLY A 54 -20.07 11.63 11.89
C GLY A 54 -19.29 12.48 10.89
N GLY A 55 -18.56 11.81 9.98
CA GLY A 55 -17.75 12.46 8.95
C GLY A 55 -18.50 12.76 7.65
N PRO A 56 -17.75 13.18 6.61
CA PRO A 56 -18.32 13.52 5.32
C PRO A 56 -19.00 12.33 4.65
N THR A 57 -19.88 12.63 3.71
CA THR A 57 -20.36 11.62 2.75
C THR A 57 -19.19 11.08 1.93
N GLN A 58 -19.38 9.90 1.34
CA GLN A 58 -18.35 9.29 0.49
C GLN A 58 -17.95 10.18 -0.69
N ALA A 59 -18.92 10.90 -1.29
CA ALA A 59 -18.66 11.81 -2.40
C ALA A 59 -17.82 13.02 -1.98
N GLU A 60 -18.16 13.63 -0.84
CA GLU A 60 -17.40 14.76 -0.29
C GLU A 60 -15.97 14.35 0.09
N PHE A 61 -15.81 13.17 0.71
CA PHE A 61 -14.48 12.65 1.00
C PHE A 61 -13.69 12.41 -0.28
N ALA A 62 -14.28 11.74 -1.27
CA ALA A 62 -13.61 11.44 -2.54
C ALA A 62 -13.18 12.72 -3.28
N GLU A 63 -14.01 13.77 -3.27
CA GLU A 63 -13.67 15.07 -3.87
C GLU A 63 -12.43 15.69 -3.20
N ARG A 64 -12.38 15.71 -1.87
CA ARG A 64 -11.21 16.23 -1.13
C ARG A 64 -9.98 15.36 -1.31
N TYR A 65 -10.14 14.05 -1.24
CA TYR A 65 -9.05 13.09 -1.37
C TYR A 65 -8.43 13.10 -2.78
N ALA A 66 -9.22 13.39 -3.82
CA ALA A 66 -8.71 13.58 -5.17
C ALA A 66 -7.80 14.82 -5.31
N GLN A 67 -7.92 15.80 -4.40
CA GLN A 67 -7.12 17.02 -4.35
C GLN A 67 -5.97 16.94 -3.34
N ARG A 68 -5.63 15.73 -2.85
CA ARG A 68 -4.54 15.53 -1.90
C ARG A 68 -3.19 15.99 -2.46
N ASP A 69 -2.40 16.58 -1.59
CA ASP A 69 -1.16 17.27 -1.91
C ASP A 69 -0.12 17.12 -0.77
N VAL A 70 0.97 17.89 -0.83
CA VAL A 70 2.04 17.84 0.18
C VAL A 70 1.52 18.22 1.58
N GLU A 71 0.56 19.13 1.69
CA GLU A 71 -0.08 19.45 2.97
C GLU A 71 -0.79 18.21 3.54
N THR A 72 -1.45 17.42 2.69
CA THR A 72 -2.03 16.12 3.09
C THR A 72 -0.95 15.19 3.66
N LEU A 73 0.22 15.11 3.04
CA LEU A 73 1.32 14.26 3.54
C LEU A 73 1.82 14.70 4.92
N GLN A 74 1.93 16.00 5.18
CA GLN A 74 2.35 16.54 6.48
C GLN A 74 1.39 16.17 7.62
N HIS A 75 0.13 15.94 7.28
CA HIS A 75 -0.91 15.53 8.23
C HIS A 75 -1.13 14.01 8.28
N SER A 76 -0.51 13.25 7.38
CA SER A 76 -0.60 11.80 7.29
C SER A 76 0.25 11.11 8.36
N MET A 77 0.02 9.81 8.54
CA MET A 77 0.75 8.99 9.52
C MET A 77 1.33 7.74 8.84
N VAL A 78 2.47 7.25 9.31
CA VAL A 78 3.13 6.07 8.73
C VAL A 78 2.27 4.81 8.90
N THR A 79 2.14 4.01 7.84
CA THR A 79 1.42 2.72 7.85
C THR A 79 2.37 1.56 8.20
N ALA A 80 1.87 0.32 8.21
CA ALA A 80 2.73 -0.86 8.38
C ALA A 80 3.46 -1.28 7.08
N VAL A 81 3.10 -0.71 5.92
CA VAL A 81 3.67 -1.08 4.62
C VAL A 81 5.20 -0.91 4.53
N PRO A 82 5.84 0.14 5.09
CA PRO A 82 7.31 0.22 5.10
C PRO A 82 7.98 -1.01 5.71
N GLY A 83 7.38 -1.58 6.77
CA GLY A 83 7.87 -2.82 7.39
C GLY A 83 7.66 -4.06 6.51
N LEU A 84 6.55 -4.12 5.75
CA LEU A 84 6.32 -5.18 4.77
C LEU A 84 7.32 -5.10 3.60
N VAL A 85 7.58 -3.88 3.10
CA VAL A 85 8.60 -3.63 2.08
C VAL A 85 9.96 -4.10 2.58
N LYS A 86 10.36 -3.70 3.79
CA LYS A 86 11.62 -4.16 4.42
C LYS A 86 11.72 -5.69 4.43
N ASN A 87 10.73 -6.38 4.99
CA ASN A 87 10.76 -7.85 5.08
C ASN A 87 10.86 -8.49 3.69
N MET A 88 10.20 -7.93 2.68
CA MET A 88 10.28 -8.44 1.32
C MET A 88 11.66 -8.19 0.69
N MET A 89 12.26 -7.01 0.89
CA MET A 89 13.63 -6.73 0.45
C MET A 89 14.63 -7.69 1.11
N GLU A 90 14.53 -7.92 2.42
CA GLU A 90 15.41 -8.86 3.13
C GLU A 90 15.26 -10.31 2.65
N ILE A 91 14.04 -10.75 2.28
CA ILE A 91 13.82 -12.08 1.68
C ILE A 91 14.50 -12.15 0.31
N GLN A 92 14.27 -11.15 -0.54
CA GLN A 92 14.84 -11.14 -1.89
C GLN A 92 16.36 -11.01 -1.88
N ASP A 93 16.95 -10.24 -0.96
CA ASP A 93 18.39 -10.10 -0.81
C ASP A 93 19.04 -11.43 -0.37
N ARG A 94 18.39 -12.22 0.49
CA ARG A 94 18.90 -13.57 0.84
C ARG A 94 18.86 -14.53 -0.35
N ASP A 95 17.78 -14.51 -1.12
CA ASP A 95 17.67 -15.34 -2.34
C ASP A 95 18.74 -14.94 -3.38
N PHE A 96 19.13 -13.66 -3.39
CA PHE A 96 20.18 -13.12 -4.24
C PHE A 96 21.57 -13.62 -3.85
N GLU A 97 21.93 -13.65 -2.56
CA GLU A 97 23.23 -14.17 -2.10
C GLU A 97 23.48 -15.61 -2.56
N GLU A 98 22.42 -16.40 -2.74
CA GLU A 98 22.49 -17.77 -3.23
C GLU A 98 22.67 -17.88 -4.76
N THR A 99 22.49 -16.79 -5.52
CA THR A 99 22.58 -16.76 -7.00
C THR A 99 23.40 -15.58 -7.56
N PRO A 100 24.71 -15.77 -7.83
CA PRO A 100 25.66 -14.68 -8.11
C PRO A 100 25.56 -13.98 -9.49
N TYR A 101 24.47 -14.17 -10.24
CA TYR A 101 24.31 -13.66 -11.62
C TYR A 101 23.20 -12.61 -11.80
N PHE A 102 22.56 -12.15 -10.73
CA PHE A 102 21.45 -11.21 -10.80
C PHE A 102 21.93 -9.76 -10.58
N SER A 103 21.16 -8.75 -11.01
CA SER A 103 21.35 -7.35 -10.63
C SER A 103 20.78 -7.05 -9.23
N SER A 104 21.06 -5.91 -8.59
CA SER A 104 20.46 -5.59 -7.30
C SER A 104 18.92 -5.48 -7.38
N ILE A 105 18.21 -5.88 -6.33
CA ILE A 105 16.79 -5.57 -6.15
C ILE A 105 16.64 -4.06 -5.99
N GLY A 106 15.64 -3.48 -6.64
CA GLY A 106 15.35 -2.05 -6.58
C GLY A 106 13.97 -1.76 -6.00
N LEU A 107 13.85 -0.63 -5.31
CA LEU A 107 12.58 -0.08 -4.84
C LEU A 107 12.24 1.17 -5.65
N ASP A 108 11.07 1.18 -6.26
CA ASP A 108 10.48 2.36 -6.86
C ASP A 108 9.34 2.88 -5.96
N ILE A 109 9.42 4.16 -5.60
CA ILE A 109 8.38 4.85 -4.82
C ILE A 109 7.66 5.81 -5.76
N ASN A 110 6.38 5.56 -5.97
CA ASN A 110 5.53 6.45 -6.75
C ASN A 110 4.95 7.54 -5.88
N ILE A 111 5.32 8.77 -6.18
CA ILE A 111 4.89 9.97 -5.45
C ILE A 111 3.70 10.65 -6.08
N TRP A 112 3.12 10.14 -7.17
CA TRP A 112 1.89 10.73 -7.72
C TRP A 112 0.74 10.65 -6.70
N PRO A 113 -0.10 11.68 -6.53
CA PRO A 113 -0.16 12.96 -7.25
C PRO A 113 0.66 14.11 -6.62
N TYR A 114 1.54 13.80 -5.66
CA TYR A 114 2.27 14.78 -4.87
C TYR A 114 3.43 15.43 -5.66
N GLU A 115 3.46 16.76 -5.63
CA GLU A 115 4.55 17.56 -6.20
C GLU A 115 5.59 17.88 -5.12
N LEU A 116 6.51 16.94 -4.87
CA LEU A 116 7.61 17.13 -3.92
C LEU A 116 8.71 18.01 -4.51
N GLN A 117 9.29 18.88 -3.68
CA GLN A 117 10.40 19.75 -4.05
C GLN A 117 11.69 18.94 -4.24
N ASP A 118 12.35 19.18 -5.37
CA ASP A 118 13.71 18.71 -5.65
C ASP A 118 14.67 19.85 -5.34
N GLY A 119 15.54 19.69 -4.33
CA GLY A 119 16.44 20.73 -3.79
C GLY A 119 17.48 21.28 -4.79
N ARG A 120 17.37 20.94 -6.07
CA ARG A 120 18.15 21.51 -7.18
C ARG A 120 17.82 22.99 -7.49
N GLY A 121 16.80 23.57 -6.84
CA GLY A 121 16.37 24.97 -7.00
C GLY A 121 17.20 26.04 -6.28
N GLY A 122 17.94 25.68 -5.21
CA GLY A 122 18.74 26.64 -4.43
C GLY A 122 19.32 26.03 -3.15
N LYS A 123 20.30 26.70 -2.52
CA LYS A 123 21.05 26.19 -1.35
C LYS A 123 20.26 26.11 -0.03
N ASP A 124 19.05 26.68 0.01
CA ASP A 124 18.25 26.84 1.24
C ASP A 124 16.86 26.17 1.16
N GLU A 125 16.57 25.42 0.09
CA GLU A 125 15.30 24.69 -0.08
C GLU A 125 15.43 23.26 0.46
N LEU A 126 14.43 22.78 1.20
CA LEU A 126 14.37 21.41 1.70
C LEU A 126 14.23 20.45 0.49
N ASP A 127 15.16 19.50 0.38
CA ASP A 127 15.11 18.46 -0.66
C ASP A 127 14.23 17.30 -0.19
N GLU A 128 12.90 17.47 -0.29
CA GLU A 128 11.89 16.50 0.15
C GLU A 128 12.09 15.12 -0.50
N ILE A 129 12.54 15.09 -1.76
CA ILE A 129 12.87 13.86 -2.48
C ILE A 129 14.06 13.15 -1.83
N SER A 130 15.13 13.87 -1.50
CA SER A 130 16.30 13.32 -0.82
C SER A 130 15.97 12.82 0.58
N GLU A 131 15.13 13.56 1.33
CA GLU A 131 14.65 13.13 2.64
C GLU A 131 13.84 11.84 2.55
N LEU A 132 12.89 11.76 1.60
CA LEU A 132 12.10 10.54 1.37
C LEU A 132 13.00 9.35 1.02
N ARG A 133 14.01 9.53 0.15
CA ARG A 133 14.99 8.48 -0.16
C ARG A 133 15.74 8.02 1.08
N SER A 134 16.22 8.96 1.89
CA SER A 134 16.99 8.67 3.11
C SER A 134 16.16 7.89 4.12
N ILE A 135 14.94 8.34 4.41
CA ILE A 135 14.00 7.68 5.31
C ILE A 135 13.72 6.26 4.80
N MET A 136 13.39 6.13 3.52
CA MET A 136 13.02 4.85 2.95
C MET A 136 14.20 3.89 2.87
N ARG A 137 15.43 4.35 2.64
CA ARG A 137 16.63 3.54 2.73
C ARG A 137 16.82 2.97 4.14
N VAL A 138 16.65 3.80 5.18
CA VAL A 138 16.75 3.38 6.58
C VAL A 138 15.65 2.37 6.94
N TYR A 139 14.40 2.63 6.56
CA TYR A 139 13.28 1.76 6.89
C TYR A 139 13.28 0.45 6.11
N SER A 140 13.62 0.47 4.82
CA SER A 140 13.64 -0.72 3.97
C SER A 140 14.88 -1.59 4.15
N GLY A 141 15.92 -1.09 4.81
CA GLY A 141 17.20 -1.79 4.96
C GLY A 141 18.02 -1.87 3.66
N LEU A 142 17.62 -1.13 2.61
CA LEU A 142 18.25 -1.21 1.30
C LEU A 142 19.69 -0.68 1.29
N HIS A 143 20.55 -1.39 0.56
CA HIS A 143 21.91 -0.94 0.28
C HIS A 143 21.97 0.16 -0.78
N SER A 144 21.01 0.17 -1.72
CA SER A 144 20.85 1.17 -2.77
C SER A 144 19.74 2.18 -2.47
N ASP A 145 19.87 3.39 -2.99
CA ASP A 145 18.84 4.41 -2.84
C ASP A 145 17.56 4.02 -3.60
N PRO A 146 16.38 4.18 -2.96
CA PRO A 146 15.10 4.03 -3.65
C PRO A 146 15.00 5.00 -4.84
N ASN A 147 14.48 4.49 -5.95
CA ASN A 147 14.15 5.32 -7.09
C ASN A 147 12.80 6.01 -6.84
N ILE A 148 12.75 7.31 -7.09
CA ILE A 148 11.54 8.11 -6.91
C ILE A 148 10.96 8.38 -8.29
N ILE A 149 9.71 7.98 -8.50
CA ILE A 149 8.98 8.17 -9.75
C ILE A 149 7.70 8.92 -9.48
N SER A 150 7.19 9.67 -10.48
CA SER A 150 5.86 10.27 -10.42
C SER A 150 5.11 9.83 -11.67
N ARG A 151 4.21 8.86 -11.50
CA ARG A 151 3.43 8.25 -12.58
C ARG A 151 1.96 8.17 -12.22
N PRO A 152 1.06 8.81 -12.99
CA PRO A 152 -0.37 8.65 -12.78
C PRO A 152 -0.83 7.21 -13.13
N PRO A 153 -1.96 6.73 -12.57
CA PRO A 153 -2.46 5.36 -12.76
C PRO A 153 -2.61 4.96 -14.24
N GLU A 154 -2.99 5.89 -15.11
CA GLU A 154 -3.17 5.67 -16.55
C GLU A 154 -1.84 5.38 -17.26
N SER A 155 -0.72 5.89 -16.72
CA SER A 155 0.63 5.65 -17.27
C SER A 155 1.25 4.35 -16.77
N MET A 156 0.72 3.76 -15.70
CA MET A 156 1.16 2.49 -15.12
C MET A 156 0.58 1.30 -15.90
N THR A 157 0.81 1.28 -17.21
CA THR A 157 0.24 0.24 -18.09
C THR A 157 0.73 -1.17 -17.73
N PRO A 158 -0.04 -2.24 -18.05
CA PRO A 158 0.40 -3.62 -17.89
C PRO A 158 1.78 -3.91 -18.51
N ALA A 159 2.06 -3.34 -19.69
CA ALA A 159 3.35 -3.49 -20.37
C ALA A 159 4.50 -2.85 -19.57
N TYR A 160 4.27 -1.66 -19.01
CA TYR A 160 5.24 -0.99 -18.15
C TYR A 160 5.50 -1.80 -16.88
N ILE A 161 4.43 -2.24 -16.20
CA ILE A 161 4.53 -3.01 -14.95
C ILE A 161 5.28 -4.32 -15.18
N THR A 162 4.88 -5.12 -16.18
CA THR A 162 5.51 -6.42 -16.49
C THR A 162 6.97 -6.31 -16.90
N SER A 163 7.39 -5.17 -17.44
CA SER A 163 8.78 -4.93 -17.83
C SER A 163 9.71 -4.57 -16.68
N ARG A 164 9.17 -4.29 -15.48
CA ARG A 164 9.95 -3.64 -14.41
C ARG A 164 9.73 -4.21 -13.02
N TYR A 165 8.50 -4.53 -12.67
CA TYR A 165 8.14 -4.91 -11.31
C TYR A 165 7.90 -6.41 -11.19
N LYS A 166 8.00 -6.93 -9.97
CA LYS A 166 7.44 -8.24 -9.58
C LYS A 166 6.34 -8.09 -8.53
N THR A 167 6.49 -7.11 -7.65
CA THR A 167 5.52 -6.85 -6.59
C THR A 167 5.16 -5.37 -6.56
N LEU A 168 3.88 -5.07 -6.38
CA LEU A 168 3.37 -3.71 -6.26
C LEU A 168 2.52 -3.59 -5.00
N PHE A 169 2.92 -2.74 -4.07
CA PHE A 169 2.02 -2.23 -3.04
C PHE A 169 1.24 -1.06 -3.64
N MET A 170 -0.06 -1.27 -3.85
CA MET A 170 -0.93 -0.31 -4.51
C MET A 170 -2.23 -0.13 -3.73
N TYR A 171 -2.42 1.03 -3.11
CA TYR A 171 -3.62 1.29 -2.31
C TYR A 171 -4.87 1.29 -3.20
N ASP A 172 -4.84 2.09 -4.27
CA ASP A 172 -5.96 2.27 -5.20
C ASP A 172 -5.92 1.29 -6.39
N PHE A 173 -5.65 0.00 -6.14
CA PHE A 173 -5.58 -1.03 -7.20
C PHE A 173 -6.84 -1.06 -8.09
N ARG A 174 -8.01 -0.88 -7.50
CA ARG A 174 -9.29 -0.91 -8.24
C ARG A 174 -9.41 0.25 -9.22
N ASP A 175 -9.01 1.45 -8.81
CA ASP A 175 -8.98 2.62 -9.68
C ASP A 175 -8.01 2.38 -10.85
N TRP A 176 -6.79 1.92 -10.54
CA TRP A 176 -5.82 1.54 -11.56
C TRP A 176 -6.39 0.51 -12.54
N LEU A 177 -6.99 -0.58 -12.04
CA LEU A 177 -7.55 -1.66 -12.85
C LEU A 177 -8.66 -1.14 -13.78
N SER A 178 -9.52 -0.24 -13.28
CA SER A 178 -10.61 0.36 -14.06
C SER A 178 -10.11 1.20 -15.24
N LYS A 179 -8.89 1.75 -15.14
CA LYS A 179 -8.23 2.56 -16.15
C LYS A 179 -7.45 1.74 -17.19
N GLN A 180 -7.17 0.46 -16.92
CA GLN A 180 -6.41 -0.39 -17.83
C GLN A 180 -7.29 -1.01 -18.91
N VAL A 181 -7.50 -0.25 -20.00
CA VAL A 181 -8.14 -0.79 -21.21
C VAL A 181 -7.26 -1.90 -21.79
N GLY A 182 -7.82 -3.10 -21.94
CA GLY A 182 -7.14 -4.22 -22.59
C GLY A 182 -6.31 -5.11 -21.67
N ILE A 183 -6.44 -5.01 -20.34
CA ILE A 183 -5.78 -5.93 -19.40
C ILE A 183 -6.04 -7.41 -19.75
N ARG A 184 -7.22 -7.73 -20.29
CA ARG A 184 -7.60 -9.08 -20.75
C ARG A 184 -6.69 -9.64 -21.86
N SER A 185 -6.00 -8.78 -22.61
CA SER A 185 -5.11 -9.16 -23.69
C SER A 185 -3.66 -9.38 -23.26
N MET A 186 -3.32 -9.07 -22.00
CA MET A 186 -1.96 -9.15 -21.48
C MET A 186 -1.91 -9.95 -20.18
N GLN A 187 -1.23 -11.08 -20.21
CA GLN A 187 -1.01 -11.90 -19.02
C GLN A 187 0.18 -11.37 -18.22
N MET A 188 -0.06 -11.04 -16.96
CA MET A 188 0.89 -10.57 -15.96
C MET A 188 1.10 -11.62 -14.85
N MET A 189 1.14 -12.90 -15.20
CA MET A 189 1.16 -14.05 -14.27
C MET A 189 2.34 -14.11 -13.29
N ARG A 190 3.31 -13.19 -13.39
CA ARG A 190 4.49 -13.09 -12.53
C ARG A 190 4.52 -11.82 -11.69
N ILE A 191 3.40 -11.09 -11.67
CA ILE A 191 3.24 -9.83 -10.99
C ILE A 191 2.23 -10.02 -9.87
N THR A 192 2.64 -9.70 -8.65
CA THR A 192 1.78 -9.73 -7.47
C THR A 192 1.42 -8.30 -7.05
N PHE A 193 0.12 -8.01 -7.01
CA PHE A 193 -0.41 -6.79 -6.44
C PHE A 193 -0.79 -7.05 -4.98
N LEU A 194 -0.30 -6.19 -4.09
CA LEU A 194 -0.62 -6.14 -2.67
C LEU A 194 -1.45 -4.87 -2.42
N SER A 195 -2.71 -5.05 -2.05
CA SER A 195 -3.69 -3.95 -1.95
C SER A 195 -4.61 -4.15 -0.75
N PRO A 196 -5.16 -3.11 -0.11
CA PRO A 196 -6.12 -3.31 0.98
C PRO A 196 -7.41 -3.98 0.46
N TRP A 197 -7.98 -4.88 1.25
CA TRP A 197 -9.34 -5.36 1.01
C TRP A 197 -10.36 -4.28 1.36
N LEU A 198 -10.80 -3.51 0.37
CA LEU A 198 -11.88 -2.54 0.50
C LEU A 198 -13.02 -2.89 -0.46
N LEU A 199 -14.26 -2.77 0.03
CA LEU A 199 -15.48 -2.90 -0.73
C LEU A 199 -15.69 -1.66 -1.62
N PRO A 200 -16.35 -1.83 -2.78
CA PRO A 200 -16.66 -0.70 -3.66
C PRO A 200 -17.67 0.27 -3.02
N ALA A 201 -17.61 1.53 -3.49
CA ALA A 201 -18.57 2.59 -3.19
C ALA A 201 -19.98 2.23 -3.70
N GLU A 202 -20.82 1.67 -2.83
CA GLU A 202 -22.21 1.26 -3.10
C GLU A 202 -22.45 0.28 -4.29
N GLY A 203 -23.55 -0.48 -4.23
CA GLY A 203 -24.17 -1.12 -5.42
C GLY A 203 -23.45 -2.28 -6.14
N GLN A 204 -22.31 -2.78 -5.69
CA GLN A 204 -21.51 -3.75 -6.48
C GLN A 204 -21.27 -5.13 -5.84
N LEU A 205 -21.78 -5.39 -4.64
CA LEU A 205 -21.66 -6.72 -4.06
C LEU A 205 -22.83 -7.58 -4.52
N LEU A 206 -22.50 -8.71 -5.13
CA LEU A 206 -23.49 -9.72 -5.45
C LEU A 206 -24.15 -10.17 -4.14
N THR A 207 -25.48 -10.12 -4.09
CA THR A 207 -26.24 -10.71 -2.99
C THR A 207 -25.96 -12.22 -2.90
N PRO A 208 -26.18 -12.87 -1.74
CA PRO A 208 -26.08 -14.33 -1.65
C PRO A 208 -26.87 -15.07 -2.74
N ASP A 209 -28.03 -14.54 -3.11
CA ASP A 209 -28.87 -15.10 -4.18
C ASP A 209 -28.21 -14.92 -5.56
N GLN A 210 -27.65 -13.73 -5.85
CA GLN A 210 -26.90 -13.48 -7.10
C GLN A 210 -25.63 -14.33 -7.20
N LEU A 211 -24.97 -14.61 -6.06
CA LEU A 211 -23.84 -15.54 -6.00
C LEU A 211 -24.29 -16.96 -6.34
N ALA A 212 -25.39 -17.42 -5.74
CA ALA A 212 -25.94 -18.74 -6.00
C ALA A 212 -26.39 -18.91 -7.47
N GLU A 213 -27.03 -17.88 -8.06
CA GLU A 213 -27.40 -17.85 -9.47
C GLU A 213 -26.18 -17.91 -10.41
N ALA A 214 -25.05 -17.32 -10.02
CA ALA A 214 -23.78 -17.41 -10.73
C ALA A 214 -23.07 -18.76 -10.54
N GLY A 215 -23.65 -19.71 -9.80
CA GLY A 215 -23.05 -21.00 -9.47
C GLY A 215 -21.91 -20.89 -8.44
N LEU A 216 -21.83 -19.77 -7.72
CA LEU A 216 -20.83 -19.50 -6.71
C LEU A 216 -21.40 -19.83 -5.32
N ARG A 217 -20.55 -20.34 -4.44
CA ARG A 217 -20.97 -20.64 -3.06
C ARG A 217 -21.24 -19.31 -2.33
N PRO A 218 -22.38 -19.13 -1.65
CA PRO A 218 -22.65 -17.94 -0.84
C PRO A 218 -21.62 -17.71 0.28
N GLU A 219 -20.91 -18.78 0.67
CA GLU A 219 -19.84 -18.76 1.68
C GLU A 219 -18.50 -18.25 1.11
N ALA A 220 -18.35 -18.15 -0.21
CA ALA A 220 -17.14 -17.61 -0.82
C ALA A 220 -17.08 -16.11 -0.52
N SER A 221 -16.09 -15.71 0.27
CA SER A 221 -15.81 -14.29 0.50
C SER A 221 -15.66 -13.58 -0.85
N HIS A 222 -16.35 -12.44 -1.05
CA HIS A 222 -16.21 -11.62 -2.27
C HIS A 222 -14.74 -11.33 -2.60
N ARG A 223 -13.89 -11.25 -1.57
CA ARG A 223 -12.44 -11.16 -1.68
C ARG A 223 -11.87 -12.31 -2.52
N LEU A 224 -12.11 -13.54 -2.10
CA LEU A 224 -11.58 -14.75 -2.76
C LEU A 224 -12.10 -14.87 -4.19
N MET A 225 -13.34 -14.43 -4.44
CA MET A 225 -13.89 -14.41 -5.80
C MET A 225 -13.13 -13.47 -6.73
N VAL A 226 -12.85 -12.24 -6.28
CA VAL A 226 -12.10 -11.26 -7.08
C VAL A 226 -10.67 -11.73 -7.31
N GLU A 227 -9.99 -12.22 -6.27
CA GLU A 227 -8.63 -12.79 -6.36
C GLU A 227 -8.61 -13.96 -7.38
N THR A 228 -9.58 -14.88 -7.29
CA THR A 228 -9.66 -16.04 -8.21
C THR A 228 -9.96 -15.61 -9.64
N ALA A 229 -10.89 -14.67 -9.84
CA ALA A 229 -11.27 -14.19 -11.17
C ALA A 229 -10.13 -13.46 -11.88
N LEU A 230 -9.24 -12.80 -11.13
CA LEU A 230 -8.08 -12.10 -11.68
C LEU A 230 -6.86 -13.00 -11.84
N LYS A 231 -6.82 -14.18 -11.20
CA LYS A 231 -5.66 -15.09 -11.17
C LYS A 231 -5.20 -15.58 -12.55
N GLU A 232 -6.08 -15.57 -13.56
CA GLU A 232 -5.72 -15.88 -14.95
C GLU A 232 -4.95 -14.77 -15.67
N PHE A 233 -4.97 -13.54 -15.12
CA PHE A 233 -4.39 -12.34 -15.69
C PHE A 233 -3.24 -11.80 -14.84
N LEU A 234 -3.36 -11.83 -13.51
CA LEU A 234 -2.39 -11.30 -12.56
C LEU A 234 -2.56 -11.98 -11.20
N ASP A 235 -1.57 -11.89 -10.33
CA ASP A 235 -1.71 -12.30 -8.94
C ASP A 235 -2.11 -11.09 -8.10
N LEU A 236 -3.21 -11.22 -7.36
CA LEU A 236 -3.71 -10.20 -6.44
C LEU A 236 -3.85 -10.82 -5.07
N GLU A 237 -3.21 -10.22 -4.10
CA GLU A 237 -3.33 -10.59 -2.71
C GLU A 237 -3.85 -9.38 -1.93
N TYR A 238 -5.10 -9.48 -1.48
CA TYR A 238 -5.63 -8.45 -0.61
C TYR A 238 -5.08 -8.60 0.81
N LEU A 239 -4.56 -7.52 1.37
CA LEU A 239 -4.15 -7.47 2.77
C LEU A 239 -5.24 -6.84 3.64
N CYS A 240 -5.16 -7.09 4.94
CA CYS A 240 -6.01 -6.41 5.91
C CYS A 240 -5.81 -4.87 5.80
N PRO A 241 -6.89 -4.06 5.78
CA PRO A 241 -6.78 -2.59 5.76
C PRO A 241 -5.92 -2.00 6.88
N ALA A 242 -5.79 -2.71 8.00
CA ALA A 242 -4.90 -2.35 9.09
C ALA A 242 -3.43 -2.17 8.66
N PHE A 243 -2.94 -2.92 7.65
CA PHE A 243 -1.57 -2.74 7.16
C PHE A 243 -1.35 -1.41 6.45
N PHE A 244 -2.42 -0.89 5.84
CA PHE A 244 -2.42 0.39 5.14
C PHE A 244 -2.90 1.53 6.03
N SER A 245 -3.23 1.25 7.29
CA SER A 245 -3.65 2.23 8.29
C SER A 245 -2.46 2.67 9.14
N PHE A 246 -2.56 3.83 9.78
CA PHE A 246 -1.49 4.34 10.66
C PHE A 246 -1.05 3.32 11.71
N ILE A 247 0.24 3.32 12.07
CA ILE A 247 0.77 2.40 13.09
C ILE A 247 0.29 2.81 14.49
N GLN A 248 -0.40 1.87 15.15
CA GLN A 248 -0.51 1.80 16.61
C GLN A 248 0.08 0.46 17.03
N GLU A 249 1.33 0.46 17.52
CA GLU A 249 2.13 -0.76 17.75
C GLU A 249 1.36 -1.86 18.51
N GLU A 250 0.69 -1.48 19.60
CA GLU A 250 -0.10 -2.40 20.43
C GLU A 250 -1.22 -3.10 19.67
N LEU A 251 -1.83 -2.42 18.69
CA LEU A 251 -2.93 -2.96 17.91
C LEU A 251 -2.43 -3.86 16.78
N ILE A 252 -1.32 -3.51 16.13
CA ILE A 252 -0.70 -4.36 15.11
C ILE A 252 -0.28 -5.70 15.73
N GLU A 253 0.36 -5.67 16.91
CA GLU A 253 0.75 -6.89 17.62
C GLU A 253 -0.47 -7.76 17.97
N LYS A 254 -1.56 -7.14 18.42
CA LYS A 254 -2.80 -7.84 18.74
C LYS A 254 -3.49 -8.42 17.51
N LEU A 255 -3.58 -7.67 16.40
CA LEU A 255 -4.23 -8.09 15.15
C LEU A 255 -3.44 -9.18 14.43
N LEU A 256 -2.10 -9.14 14.50
CA LEU A 256 -1.23 -10.13 13.86
C LEU A 256 -0.90 -11.32 14.78
N GLY A 257 -1.34 -11.30 16.04
CA GLY A 257 -1.00 -12.33 17.01
C GLY A 257 0.50 -12.40 17.33
N ILE A 258 1.26 -11.35 17.03
CA ILE A 258 2.70 -11.25 17.27
C ILE A 258 2.87 -10.88 18.75
N ARG A 259 3.11 -11.88 19.61
CA ARG A 259 3.55 -11.63 20.98
C ARG A 259 5.03 -11.25 20.94
N ARG A 260 5.39 -10.04 21.39
CA ARG A 260 6.78 -9.82 21.83
C ARG A 260 7.05 -10.84 22.93
N ASN A 261 8.07 -11.67 22.75
CA ASN A 261 8.71 -12.33 23.88
C ASN A 261 9.24 -11.19 24.74
N ALA A 262 8.50 -10.83 25.79
CA ALA A 262 8.95 -9.84 26.75
C ALA A 262 10.27 -10.34 27.30
N GLU A 263 11.36 -9.67 26.90
CA GLU A 263 12.68 -9.94 27.44
C GLU A 263 12.62 -9.85 28.96
N SER A 264 13.18 -10.90 29.56
CA SER A 264 13.46 -11.04 30.98
C SER A 264 14.12 -9.78 31.53
N LYS A 265 13.34 -8.93 32.21
CA LYS A 265 13.88 -8.05 33.24
C LYS A 265 14.28 -8.93 34.43
N GLU A 266 15.44 -9.57 34.34
CA GLU A 266 16.18 -9.93 35.54
C GLU A 266 16.66 -8.62 36.18
N THR A 267 15.87 -8.11 37.12
CA THR A 267 16.38 -7.15 38.10
C THR A 267 17.56 -7.78 38.84
N PRO A 268 18.77 -7.19 38.83
CA PRO A 268 19.86 -7.69 39.63
C PRO A 268 19.48 -7.51 41.10
N LYS A 269 19.44 -8.62 41.86
CA LYS A 269 19.38 -8.57 43.31
C LYS A 269 20.67 -7.90 43.78
N THR A 270 20.55 -6.68 44.29
CA THR A 270 21.58 -6.01 45.07
C THR A 270 21.90 -6.85 46.30
N ALA A 271 23.18 -7.14 46.49
CA ALA A 271 23.76 -7.77 47.67
C ALA A 271 23.80 -6.81 48.86
#